data_AF-A3K1E6-F1
#
_entry.id   AF-A3K1E6-F1
#
_cell.length_a   1.000
_cell.length_b   1.000
_cell.length_c   1.000
_cell.angle_alpha   90.00
_cell.angle_beta   90.00
_cell.angle_gamma   90.00
#
_symmetry.space_group_name_H-M   'P 1'
#
loop_
_entity.id
_entity.type
_entity.pdbx_description
1 polymer ?
#
loop_
_entity_poly.entity_id
_entity_poly.type
_entity_poly.pdbx_seq_one_letter_code
_entity_poly.pdbx_strand_id
1 'polypeptide(L)' 'MNAFWDLLFSPAGLVLYAGFWALKIVAGAWVLSKLVLLLPARMQVWAEDKLVRLRLMKRKVGPLG' A
#
# COMPACT_ATOMS: atom_id res chain seq x y z
N MET A 1 28.93 9.03 -20.57
CA MET A 1 28.14 9.06 -19.32
C MET A 1 27.44 7.72 -19.19
N ASN A 2 27.28 7.23 -17.96
CA ASN A 2 26.93 5.82 -17.71
C ASN A 2 25.47 5.56 -18.14
N ALA A 3 25.25 4.77 -19.20
CA ALA A 3 23.94 4.54 -19.82
C ALA A 3 22.85 4.08 -18.83
N PHE A 4 23.26 3.47 -17.72
CA PHE A 4 22.38 3.14 -16.60
C PHE A 4 21.71 4.37 -15.96
N TRP A 5 22.46 5.46 -15.72
CA TRP A 5 21.93 6.68 -15.14
C TRP A 5 21.00 7.42 -16.11
N ASP A 6 21.33 7.40 -17.41
CA ASP A 6 20.47 7.98 -18.44
C ASP A 6 19.13 7.24 -18.54
N LEU A 7 19.14 5.91 -18.42
CA LEU A 7 17.90 5.12 -18.37
C LEU A 7 17.11 5.37 -17.08
N LEU A 8 17.76 5.40 -15.92
CA LEU A 8 17.11 5.57 -14.61
C LEU A 8 16.39 6.92 -14.51
N PHE A 9 17.00 7.99 -15.01
CA PHE A 9 16.42 9.34 -15.01
C PHE A 9 15.63 9.67 -16.28
N SER A 10 15.57 8.76 -17.26
CA SER A 10 14.68 8.94 -18.40
C SER A 10 13.21 8.88 -17.98
N PRO A 11 12.30 9.55 -18.71
CA PRO A 11 10.86 9.42 -18.48
C PRO A 11 10.37 7.97 -18.49
N ALA A 12 10.94 7.13 -19.36
CA ALA A 12 10.61 5.71 -19.43
C ALA A 12 11.06 4.94 -18.18
N GLY A 13 12.27 5.20 -17.67
CA GLY A 13 12.79 4.59 -16.45
C GLY A 13 11.97 4.95 -15.21
N LEU A 14 11.55 6.21 -15.10
CA LEU A 14 10.67 6.67 -14.02
C LEU A 14 9.31 5.99 -14.08
N VAL A 15 8.70 5.85 -15.26
CA VAL A 15 7.43 5.14 -15.43
C VAL A 15 7.56 3.67 -15.07
N LEU A 16 8.63 2.99 -15.50
CA LEU A 16 8.89 1.60 -15.14
C LEU A 16 9.11 1.43 -13.63
N TYR A 17 9.85 2.34 -13.00
CA TYR A 17 10.09 2.32 -11.56
C TYR A 17 8.81 2.56 -10.76
N ALA A 18 8.01 3.56 -11.16
CA ALA A 18 6.72 3.84 -10.55
C ALA A 18 5.75 2.68 -10.75
N GLY A 19 5.70 2.11 -11.95
CA GLY A 19 4.89 0.94 -12.29
C GLY A 19 5.26 -0.28 -11.46
N PHE A 20 6.56 -0.56 -11.31
CA PHE A 20 7.05 -1.64 -10.43
C PHE A 20 6.56 -1.46 -8.99
N TRP A 21 6.67 -0.26 -8.43
CA TRP A 21 6.20 0.02 -7.08
C TRP A 21 4.68 -0.07 -6.94
N ALA A 22 3.93 0.48 -7.90
CA ALA A 22 2.48 0.40 -7.92
C ALA A 22 2.03 -1.07 -7.94
N LEU A 23 2.62 -1.88 -8.80
CA LEU A 23 2.29 -3.31 -8.94
C LEU A 23 2.66 -4.07 -7.66
N LYS A 24 3.81 -3.78 -7.06
CA LYS A 24 4.23 -4.37 -5.77
C LYS A 24 3.26 -4.05 -4.64
N ILE A 25 2.78 -2.81 -4.55
CA ILE A 25 1.81 -2.39 -3.52
C ILE A 25 0.45 -3.07 -3.75
N VAL A 26 -0.04 -3.08 -4.99
CA VAL A 26 -1.32 -3.71 -5.34
C VAL A 26 -1.28 -5.21 -5.07
N ALA A 27 -0.21 -5.90 -5.49
CA ALA A 27 -0.03 -7.31 -5.22
C ALA A 27 0.09 -7.59 -3.72
N GLY A 28 0.86 -6.78 -2.98
CA GLY A 28 1.00 -6.91 -1.53
C GLY A 28 -0.33 -6.73 -0.80
N ALA A 29 -1.13 -5.73 -1.18
CA ALA A 29 -2.46 -5.51 -0.62
C ALA A 29 -3.39 -6.68 -0.93
N TRP A 30 -3.36 -7.21 -2.16
CA TRP A 30 -4.16 -8.37 -2.55
C TRP A 30 -3.80 -9.62 -1.76
N VAL A 31 -2.51 -9.92 -1.60
CA VAL A 31 -2.04 -11.05 -0.78
C VAL A 31 -2.46 -10.87 0.68
N LEU A 32 -2.30 -9.66 1.23
CA LEU A 32 -2.71 -9.37 2.61
C LEU A 32 -4.23 -9.59 2.80
N SER A 33 -5.06 -9.15 1.85
CA SER A 33 -6.50 -9.43 1.87
C SER A 33 -6.82 -10.92 1.86
N LYS A 34 -6.07 -11.73 1.08
CA LYS A 34 -6.24 -13.19 1.07
C LYS A 34 -5.79 -13.83 2.38
N LEU A 35 -4.69 -13.38 2.97
CA LEU A 35 -4.21 -13.88 4.25
C LEU A 35 -5.21 -13.58 5.38
N VAL A 36 -5.86 -12.41 5.37
CA VAL A 36 -6.91 -12.05 6.35
C VAL A 36 -8.11 -13.02 6.30
N LEU A 37 -8.45 -13.54 5.12
CA LEU A 37 -9.52 -14.55 5.00
C LEU A 37 -9.12 -15.91 5.58
N LEU A 38 -7.82 -16.21 5.65
CA LEU A 38 -7.28 -17.45 6.23
C LEU A 38 -7.02 -17.33 7.73
N LEU A 39 -7.09 -16.13 8.29
CA LEU A 39 -6.87 -15.88 9.71
C LEU A 39 -8.05 -16.41 10.56
N PRO A 40 -7.80 -17.02 11.73
CA PRO A 40 -8.85 -17.45 12.64
C PRO A 40 -9.77 -16.28 13.03
N ALA A 41 -11.07 -16.53 13.21
CA ALA A 41 -12.10 -15.51 13.47
C ALA A 41 -11.71 -14.51 14.59
N ARG A 42 -11.02 -14.98 15.63
CA ARG A 42 -10.48 -14.15 16.73
C ARG A 42 -9.46 -13.09 16.27
N MET A 43 -8.66 -13.36 15.25
CA MET A 43 -7.76 -12.36 14.66
C MET A 43 -8.45 -11.46 13.63
N GLN A 44 -9.52 -11.92 12.98
CA GLN A 44 -10.33 -11.07 12.10
C GLN A 44 -11.03 -9.96 12.89
N VAL A 45 -11.63 -10.29 14.04
CA VAL A 45 -12.26 -9.30 14.93
C VAL A 45 -11.23 -8.26 15.43
N TRP A 46 -10.03 -8.71 15.81
CA TRP A 46 -8.96 -7.79 16.20
C TRP A 46 -8.49 -6.88 15.05
N ALA A 47 -8.39 -7.41 13.83
CA ALA A 47 -8.02 -6.64 12.65
C ALA A 47 -9.10 -5.60 12.29
N GLU A 48 -10.38 -5.97 12.37
CA GLU A 48 -11.51 -5.05 12.18
C GLU A 48 -11.50 -3.93 13.22
N ASP A 49 -11.28 -4.24 14.51
CA ASP A 49 -11.17 -3.23 15.57
C ASP A 49 -10.02 -2.24 15.31
N LYS A 50 -8.87 -2.72 14.84
CA LYS A 50 -7.73 -1.86 14.48
C LYS A 50 -8.04 -0.99 13.26
N LEU A 51 -8.68 -1.54 12.23
CA LEU A 51 -9.09 -0.80 11.04
C LEU A 51 -10.15 0.26 11.34
N VAL A 52 -11.12 -0.05 12.21
CA VAL A 52 -12.10 0.92 12.72
C VAL A 52 -11.40 2.04 13.47
N ARG A 53 -10.45 1.72 14.36
CA ARG A 53 -9.68 2.73 15.09
C ARG A 53 -8.87 3.63 14.17
N LEU A 54 -8.22 3.06 13.14
CA LEU A 54 -7.48 3.83 12.12
C LEU A 54 -8.43 4.73 11.30
N ARG A 55 -9.62 4.23 10.92
CA ARG A 55 -10.63 5.01 10.21
C ARG A 55 -11.16 6.16 11.06
N LEU A 56 -11.38 5.94 12.35
CA LEU A 56 -11.79 6.97 13.31
C LEU A 56 -10.69 8.01 13.55
N MET A 57 -9.42 7.60 13.62
CA MET A 57 -8.29 8.54 13.68
C MET A 57 -8.17 9.38 12.41
N LYS A 58 -8.30 8.76 11.23
CA LYS A 58 -8.32 9.49 9.95
C LYS A 58 -9.47 10.53 9.91
N ARG A 59 -10.63 10.19 10.49
CA ARG A 59 -11.79 11.10 10.57
C ARG A 59 -11.62 12.22 11.61
N LYS A 60 -10.84 12.01 12.68
CA LYS A 60 -10.51 13.05 13.65
C LYS A 60 -9.45 14.05 13.14
N VAL A 61 -8.71 13.72 12.10
CA VAL A 61 -7.58 14.52 11.57
C VAL A 61 -7.97 15.39 10.36
N GLY A 62 -9.26 15.54 10.02
CA GLY A 62 -9.70 16.68 9.20
C GLY A 62 -11.22 16.83 9.03
N PRO A 63 -11.77 18.06 8.89
CA PRO A 63 -11.17 19.40 9.00
C PRO A 63 -11.70 20.18 10.22
N LEU A 64 -10.81 20.65 11.08
CA LEU A 64 -11.02 21.88 11.86
C LEU A 64 -9.87 22.80 11.46
N GLY A 65 -10.15 23.57 10.44
CA GLY A 65 -9.34 24.58 9.78
C GLY A 65 -10.24 25.20 8.71
#